data_AF-A0A6P8BNJ9-F1
#
_entry.id   AF-A0A6P8BNJ9-F1
#
_cell.length_a   1.000
_cell.length_b   1.000
_cell.length_c   1.000
_cell.angle_alpha   90.00
_cell.angle_beta   90.00
_cell.angle_gamma   90.00
#
_symmetry.space_group_name_H-M   'P 1'
#
loop_
_entity.id
_entity.type
_entity.pdbx_description
1 polymer ?
#
loop_
_entity_poly.entity_id
_entity_poly.type
_entity_poly.pdbx_seq_one_letter_code
_entity_poly.pdbx_strand_id
1 'polypeptide(L)'
;MAENSQPPNNDNQQEIEELISSLPKEKWWRGSGLTLYQNFWVPSDFIRGVITLRRHFIGRDSNILLASKPKTGTTWLKALAFSVLHRAQFRPSVANANHPLCSSNPHDLVPFLEIMLNGQPAGHVPDMSGFTDLQLFATHVPYHFLPESIHQSQSRVIYICRNPLDTALSSWHFWAQANLEGGAGDWSMEEFFENFCKGLDFYGPFWDHLLSYWKASCERPERVLFLKYEDLKEDTARNLKRIAEFMGVPFSKEEELDGVVDQIVEMCSLSNLKELDVNKTGDIFGYENKTFFRKGEVGDWANYLSPSMVERLENIMKEKFSPFGLYFTLKKTS
;
A
#
# COMPACT_ATOMS: atom_id res chain seq x y z
N MET A 1 -15.12 -38.05 25.94
CA MET A 1 -14.06 -37.15 26.40
C MET A 1 -14.37 -35.80 25.77
N ALA A 2 -14.75 -34.82 26.59
CA ALA A 2 -15.10 -33.49 26.11
C ALA A 2 -13.81 -32.74 25.78
N GLU A 3 -13.68 -32.26 24.53
CA GLU A 3 -12.61 -31.36 24.12
C GLU A 3 -12.79 -30.02 24.83
N ASN A 4 -11.80 -29.68 25.64
CA ASN A 4 -11.65 -28.37 26.28
C ASN A 4 -11.35 -27.34 25.20
N SER A 5 -12.38 -26.74 24.61
CA SER A 5 -12.25 -25.46 23.91
C SER A 5 -12.02 -24.38 24.97
N GLN A 6 -10.76 -24.02 25.21
CA GLN A 6 -10.44 -22.82 25.98
C GLN A 6 -11.11 -21.61 25.31
N PRO A 7 -11.79 -20.72 26.07
CA PRO A 7 -12.32 -19.48 25.50
C PRO A 7 -11.16 -18.61 24.97
N PRO A 8 -11.39 -17.75 23.96
CA PRO A 8 -10.37 -16.83 23.49
C PRO A 8 -9.83 -15.99 24.65
N ASN A 9 -8.51 -15.85 24.69
CA ASN A 9 -7.77 -15.28 25.81
C ASN A 9 -8.07 -13.79 25.97
N ASN A 10 -9.05 -13.47 26.83
CA ASN A 10 -9.59 -12.12 27.06
C ASN A 10 -8.53 -11.12 27.56
N ASP A 11 -7.48 -11.61 28.23
CA ASP A 11 -6.39 -10.82 28.80
C ASP A 11 -5.59 -10.05 27.73
N ASN A 12 -5.34 -10.64 26.55
CA ASN A 12 -4.57 -10.00 25.48
C ASN A 12 -5.33 -8.83 24.82
N GLN A 13 -6.65 -8.80 24.92
CA GLN A 13 -7.48 -7.80 24.26
C GLN A 13 -7.71 -6.55 25.11
N GLN A 14 -7.93 -6.74 26.42
CA GLN A 14 -7.92 -5.63 27.37
C GLN A 14 -6.57 -4.90 27.32
N GLU A 15 -5.46 -5.63 27.21
CA GLU A 15 -4.14 -5.05 27.00
C GLU A 15 -4.03 -4.22 25.70
N ILE A 16 -4.66 -4.64 24.60
CA ILE A 16 -4.65 -3.87 23.34
C ILE A 16 -5.43 -2.57 23.51
N GLU A 17 -6.60 -2.60 24.14
CA GLU A 17 -7.41 -1.40 24.37
C GLU A 17 -6.74 -0.44 25.35
N GLU A 18 -6.18 -0.96 26.45
CA GLU A 18 -5.39 -0.19 27.41
C GLU A 18 -4.19 0.46 26.72
N LEU A 19 -3.45 -0.31 25.90
CA LEU A 19 -2.36 0.22 25.09
C LEU A 19 -2.86 1.34 24.18
N ILE A 20 -3.87 1.12 23.34
CA ILE A 20 -4.40 2.12 22.40
C ILE A 20 -4.87 3.38 23.14
N SER A 21 -5.51 3.23 24.30
CA SER A 21 -5.99 4.35 25.12
C SER A 21 -4.85 5.22 25.68
N SER A 22 -3.68 4.61 25.90
CA SER A 22 -2.48 5.30 26.41
C SER A 22 -1.66 6.01 25.33
N LEU A 23 -1.87 5.67 24.05
CA LEU A 23 -1.08 6.22 22.95
C LEU A 23 -1.44 7.69 22.68
N PRO A 24 -0.45 8.56 22.40
CA PRO A 24 -0.69 9.94 22.00
C PRO A 24 -1.54 10.02 20.74
N LYS A 25 -2.44 11.00 20.68
CA LYS A 25 -3.31 11.24 19.53
C LYS A 25 -3.16 12.66 19.03
N GLU A 26 -3.22 12.82 17.72
CA GLU A 26 -3.24 14.12 17.07
C GLU A 26 -4.46 14.26 16.18
N LYS A 27 -4.98 15.48 16.11
CA LYS A 27 -5.99 15.80 15.11
C LYS A 27 -5.32 15.73 13.74
N TRP A 28 -6.05 15.21 12.78
CA TRP A 28 -5.59 15.13 11.42
C TRP A 28 -6.74 15.48 10.48
N TRP A 29 -6.43 15.51 9.18
CA TRP A 29 -7.38 15.78 8.11
C TRP A 29 -8.70 15.02 8.28
N ARG A 30 -8.66 13.73 8.65
CA ARG A 30 -9.85 12.91 8.96
C ARG A 30 -10.25 13.00 10.44
N GLY A 31 -11.56 12.94 10.71
CA GLY A 31 -12.14 13.15 12.05
C GLY A 31 -11.64 12.23 13.18
N SER A 32 -11.20 11.00 12.88
CA SER A 32 -10.63 10.08 13.88
C SER A 32 -9.17 10.41 14.26
N GLY A 33 -8.50 11.27 13.50
CA GLY A 33 -7.12 11.68 13.76
C GLY A 33 -6.09 10.57 13.55
N LEU A 34 -4.91 10.79 14.12
CA LEU A 34 -3.78 9.86 14.10
C LEU A 34 -3.42 9.46 15.52
N THR A 35 -2.99 8.21 15.69
CA THR A 35 -2.46 7.67 16.94
C THR A 35 -0.97 7.37 16.76
N LEU A 36 -0.11 7.89 17.65
CA LEU A 36 1.32 7.67 17.61
C LEU A 36 1.66 6.30 18.23
N TYR A 37 2.14 5.37 17.41
CA TYR A 37 2.56 4.05 17.83
C TYR A 37 4.00 3.79 17.39
N GLN A 38 4.90 3.51 18.33
CA GLN A 38 6.34 3.26 18.06
C GLN A 38 6.99 4.25 17.07
N ASN A 39 6.76 5.55 17.27
CA ASN A 39 7.24 6.66 16.43
C ASN A 39 6.57 6.80 15.05
N PHE A 40 5.49 6.04 14.78
CA PHE A 40 4.71 6.18 13.57
C PHE A 40 3.28 6.66 13.84
N TRP A 41 2.80 7.58 13.03
CA TRP A 41 1.42 8.05 13.05
C TRP A 41 0.53 7.08 12.27
N VAL A 42 -0.25 6.28 12.98
CA VAL A 42 -1.21 5.33 12.40
C VAL A 42 -2.60 5.97 12.40
N PRO A 43 -3.43 5.79 11.35
CA PRO A 43 -4.83 6.22 11.42
C PRO A 43 -5.51 5.62 12.65
N SER A 44 -6.11 6.45 13.49
CA SER A 44 -6.67 5.98 14.76
C SER A 44 -7.71 4.87 14.58
N ASP A 45 -8.42 4.88 13.45
CA ASP A 45 -9.39 3.83 13.15
C ASP A 45 -8.76 2.49 12.78
N PHE A 46 -7.47 2.44 12.41
CA PHE A 46 -6.77 1.22 12.00
C PHE A 46 -5.72 0.74 13.00
N ILE A 47 -5.47 1.46 14.10
CA ILE A 47 -4.42 1.11 15.07
C ILE A 47 -4.63 -0.28 15.69
N ARG A 48 -5.88 -0.66 15.97
CA ARG A 48 -6.20 -2.00 16.47
C ARG A 48 -5.78 -3.05 15.45
N GLY A 49 -6.17 -2.89 14.19
CA GLY A 49 -5.76 -3.79 13.11
C GLY A 49 -4.25 -3.93 12.95
N VAL A 50 -3.49 -2.85 13.09
CA VAL A 50 -2.01 -2.86 13.06
C VAL A 50 -1.41 -3.65 14.22
N ILE A 51 -1.91 -3.44 15.46
CA ILE A 51 -1.44 -4.16 16.63
C ILE A 51 -1.79 -5.65 16.53
N THR A 52 -3.01 -5.96 16.10
CA THR A 52 -3.48 -7.33 15.89
C THR A 52 -2.67 -8.05 14.82
N LEU A 53 -2.42 -7.41 13.68
CA LEU A 53 -1.54 -7.92 12.63
C LEU A 53 -0.19 -8.33 13.21
N ARG A 54 0.47 -7.40 13.90
CA ARG A 54 1.80 -7.63 14.47
C ARG A 54 1.84 -8.77 15.48
N ARG A 55 0.82 -8.89 16.34
CA ARG A 55 0.79 -9.87 17.44
C ARG A 55 0.36 -11.27 17.02
N HIS A 56 -0.50 -11.38 16.02
CA HIS A 56 -1.24 -12.62 15.78
C HIS A 56 -1.09 -13.21 14.39
N PHE A 57 -0.70 -12.42 13.39
CA PHE A 57 -0.59 -12.95 12.03
C PHE A 57 0.64 -13.83 11.90
N ILE A 58 0.47 -15.02 11.31
CA ILE A 58 1.55 -15.97 11.06
C ILE A 58 1.72 -16.11 9.55
N GLY A 59 2.79 -15.52 9.04
CA GLY A 59 3.19 -15.64 7.64
C GLY A 59 3.72 -17.04 7.30
N ARG A 60 3.57 -17.41 6.03
CA ARG A 60 4.05 -18.64 5.42
C ARG A 60 5.06 -18.33 4.31
N ASP A 61 5.94 -19.28 4.08
CA ASP A 61 7.01 -19.19 3.06
C ASP A 61 6.51 -18.87 1.64
N SER A 62 5.30 -19.29 1.30
CA SER A 62 4.67 -19.04 -0.01
C SER A 62 4.02 -17.66 -0.15
N ASN A 63 3.88 -16.91 0.95
CA ASN A 63 3.18 -15.62 0.92
C ASN A 63 3.99 -14.53 0.22
N ILE A 64 3.27 -13.68 -0.51
CA ILE A 64 3.78 -12.50 -1.18
C ILE A 64 3.02 -11.29 -0.63
N LEU A 65 3.75 -10.38 0.02
CA LEU A 65 3.23 -9.16 0.60
C LEU A 65 3.53 -7.96 -0.31
N LEU A 66 2.49 -7.25 -0.73
CA LEU A 66 2.59 -5.99 -1.46
C LEU A 66 2.54 -4.81 -0.46
N ALA A 67 3.66 -4.15 -0.27
CA ALA A 67 3.79 -3.05 0.69
C ALA A 67 3.91 -1.70 -0.03
N SER A 68 3.38 -0.64 0.58
CA SER A 68 3.50 0.72 0.04
C SER A 68 3.09 1.74 1.08
N LYS A 69 3.62 2.95 1.01
CA LYS A 69 2.91 4.10 1.58
C LYS A 69 1.61 4.34 0.81
N PRO A 70 0.52 4.84 1.42
CA PRO A 70 -0.64 5.26 0.65
C PRO A 70 -0.22 6.21 -0.48
N LYS A 71 -0.86 6.03 -1.65
CA LYS A 71 -0.72 6.89 -2.84
C LYS A 71 0.62 6.80 -3.59
N THR A 72 1.43 5.77 -3.33
CA THR A 72 2.68 5.51 -4.08
C THR A 72 2.54 4.50 -5.23
N GLY A 73 1.32 4.05 -5.57
CA GLY A 73 1.06 3.13 -6.69
C GLY A 73 0.46 1.77 -6.30
N THR A 74 -0.07 1.65 -5.09
CA THR A 74 -0.61 0.39 -4.53
C THR A 74 -1.65 -0.29 -5.40
N THR A 75 -2.66 0.46 -5.87
CA THR A 75 -3.74 -0.08 -6.72
C THR A 75 -3.19 -0.73 -7.99
N TRP A 76 -2.18 -0.08 -8.60
CA TRP A 76 -1.53 -0.57 -9.81
C TRP A 76 -0.67 -1.80 -9.53
N LEU A 77 0.12 -1.77 -8.46
CA LEU A 77 0.90 -2.94 -8.03
C LEU A 77 0.01 -4.15 -7.71
N LYS A 78 -1.13 -3.94 -7.05
CA LYS A 78 -2.13 -4.99 -6.78
C LYS A 78 -2.65 -5.61 -8.06
N ALA A 79 -3.07 -4.78 -9.03
CA ALA A 79 -3.59 -5.26 -10.32
C ALA A 79 -2.53 -6.07 -11.10
N LEU A 80 -1.29 -5.56 -11.18
CA LEU A 80 -0.19 -6.23 -11.87
C LEU A 80 0.18 -7.56 -11.20
N ALA A 81 0.41 -7.55 -9.88
CA ALA A 81 0.80 -8.75 -9.14
C ALA A 81 -0.30 -9.83 -9.17
N PHE A 82 -1.56 -9.43 -9.02
CA PHE A 82 -2.69 -10.36 -9.15
C PHE A 82 -2.74 -10.98 -10.54
N SER A 83 -2.67 -10.16 -11.59
CA SER A 83 -2.71 -10.64 -12.97
C SER A 83 -1.54 -11.56 -13.29
N VAL A 84 -0.34 -11.26 -12.79
CA VAL A 84 0.84 -12.14 -12.90
C VAL A 84 0.59 -13.47 -12.21
N LEU A 85 0.15 -13.46 -10.97
CA LEU A 85 0.00 -14.70 -10.17
C LEU A 85 -1.08 -15.62 -10.73
N HIS A 86 -2.15 -15.05 -11.28
CA HIS A 86 -3.33 -15.80 -11.71
C HIS A 86 -3.49 -15.90 -13.24
N ARG A 87 -2.52 -15.46 -14.05
CA ARG A 87 -2.60 -15.47 -15.53
C ARG A 87 -2.91 -16.82 -16.17
N ALA A 88 -2.52 -17.92 -15.54
CA ALA A 88 -2.84 -19.27 -16.01
C ALA A 88 -4.32 -19.65 -15.77
N GLN A 89 -4.94 -19.08 -14.74
CA GLN A 89 -6.35 -19.27 -14.39
C GLN A 89 -7.25 -18.29 -15.15
N PHE A 90 -6.80 -17.04 -15.27
CA PHE A 90 -7.50 -15.97 -15.95
C PHE A 90 -6.61 -15.37 -17.04
N ARG A 91 -6.85 -15.77 -18.30
CA ARG A 91 -6.06 -15.29 -19.44
C ARG A 91 -6.10 -13.76 -19.51
N PRO A 92 -4.95 -13.07 -19.50
CA PRO A 92 -4.89 -11.62 -19.62
C PRO A 92 -5.42 -11.18 -20.99
N SER A 93 -6.38 -10.27 -20.99
CA SER A 93 -6.86 -9.58 -22.20
C SER A 93 -7.92 -8.56 -21.80
N VAL A 94 -7.87 -7.37 -22.40
CA VAL A 94 -8.95 -6.37 -22.27
C VAL A 94 -10.30 -6.86 -22.80
N ALA A 95 -10.29 -7.87 -23.70
CA ALA A 95 -11.50 -8.49 -24.22
C ALA A 95 -12.05 -9.62 -23.30
N ASN A 96 -11.28 -10.04 -22.29
CA ASN A 96 -11.72 -11.07 -21.37
C ASN A 96 -12.58 -10.47 -20.24
N ALA A 97 -13.88 -10.34 -20.50
CA ALA A 97 -14.85 -9.84 -19.52
C ALA A 97 -14.96 -10.70 -18.23
N ASN A 98 -14.45 -11.94 -18.25
CA ASN A 98 -14.45 -12.83 -17.09
C ASN A 98 -13.19 -12.65 -16.21
N HIS A 99 -12.25 -11.78 -16.59
CA HIS A 99 -11.09 -11.50 -15.75
C HIS A 99 -11.56 -10.82 -14.45
N PRO A 100 -11.09 -11.23 -13.25
CA PRO A 100 -11.58 -10.69 -11.98
C PRO A 100 -11.46 -9.17 -11.84
N LEU A 101 -10.49 -8.53 -12.50
CA LEU A 101 -10.37 -7.06 -12.53
C LEU A 101 -11.58 -6.35 -13.18
N CYS A 102 -12.34 -7.03 -14.04
CA CYS A 102 -13.54 -6.46 -14.65
C CYS A 102 -14.73 -6.38 -13.69
N SER A 103 -14.75 -7.20 -12.64
CA SER A 103 -15.86 -7.31 -11.68
C SER A 103 -15.47 -7.00 -10.23
N SER A 104 -14.18 -6.80 -9.95
CA SER A 104 -13.66 -6.49 -8.62
C SER A 104 -12.54 -5.47 -8.71
N ASN A 105 -12.50 -4.55 -7.75
CA ASN A 105 -11.41 -3.59 -7.68
C ASN A 105 -10.12 -4.31 -7.25
N PRO A 106 -8.93 -3.84 -7.67
CA PRO A 106 -7.66 -4.40 -7.20
C PRO A 106 -7.52 -4.50 -5.67
N HIS A 107 -8.17 -3.60 -4.92
CA HIS A 107 -8.15 -3.61 -3.46
C HIS A 107 -8.95 -4.78 -2.83
N ASP A 108 -9.95 -5.32 -3.53
CA ASP A 108 -10.71 -6.50 -3.09
C ASP A 108 -9.94 -7.80 -3.39
N LEU A 109 -9.29 -7.86 -4.55
CA LEU A 109 -8.54 -9.03 -5.01
C LEU A 109 -7.26 -9.29 -4.21
N VAL A 110 -6.65 -8.20 -3.70
CA VAL A 110 -5.46 -8.27 -2.87
C VAL A 110 -5.73 -7.45 -1.62
N PRO A 111 -6.26 -8.04 -0.54
CA PRO A 111 -6.76 -7.25 0.58
C PRO A 111 -5.63 -6.74 1.49
N PHE A 112 -5.91 -5.69 2.27
CA PHE A 112 -4.98 -5.15 3.26
C PHE A 112 -5.14 -5.88 4.60
N LEU A 113 -4.05 -6.48 5.11
CA LEU A 113 -4.11 -7.28 6.33
C LEU A 113 -4.58 -6.45 7.53
N GLU A 114 -3.99 -5.28 7.75
CA GLU A 114 -4.34 -4.42 8.89
C GLU A 114 -5.79 -3.93 8.84
N ILE A 115 -6.37 -3.78 7.64
CA ILE A 115 -7.76 -3.32 7.50
C ILE A 115 -8.73 -4.47 7.74
N MET A 116 -8.46 -5.65 7.18
CA MET A 116 -9.32 -6.83 7.42
C MET A 116 -9.37 -7.23 8.90
N LEU A 117 -8.23 -7.11 9.60
CA LEU A 117 -8.12 -7.41 11.02
C LEU A 117 -8.75 -6.32 11.90
N ASN A 118 -9.00 -5.14 11.35
CA ASN A 118 -9.63 -4.04 12.07
C ASN A 118 -11.16 -4.15 12.14
N GLY A 119 -11.80 -4.73 11.12
CA GLY A 119 -13.26 -4.87 11.03
C GLY A 119 -13.87 -5.97 11.90
N GLN A 120 -13.06 -6.64 12.73
CA GLN A 120 -13.54 -7.74 13.57
C GLN A 120 -14.20 -7.22 14.85
N PRO A 121 -15.31 -7.83 15.33
CA PRO A 121 -15.99 -7.42 16.54
C PRO A 121 -15.03 -7.34 17.73
N ALA A 122 -15.19 -6.30 18.56
CA ALA A 122 -14.52 -6.27 19.86
C ALA A 122 -14.86 -7.56 20.62
N GLY A 123 -13.85 -8.26 21.15
CA GLY A 123 -14.02 -9.57 21.80
C GLY A 123 -13.50 -10.80 21.03
N HIS A 124 -13.01 -10.66 19.78
CA HIS A 124 -12.56 -11.81 18.99
C HIS A 124 -11.10 -11.67 18.51
N VAL A 125 -10.26 -12.68 18.78
CA VAL A 125 -9.00 -12.86 18.05
C VAL A 125 -9.38 -13.39 16.66
N PRO A 126 -9.01 -12.71 15.57
CA PRO A 126 -9.40 -13.14 14.24
C PRO A 126 -8.88 -14.55 13.99
N ASP A 127 -9.74 -15.44 13.47
CA ASP A 127 -9.26 -16.72 12.94
C ASP A 127 -8.32 -16.40 11.77
N MET A 128 -7.02 -16.62 12.01
CA MET A 128 -5.98 -16.33 11.04
C MET A 128 -5.92 -17.37 9.92
N SER A 129 -6.59 -18.53 10.06
CA SER A 129 -6.51 -19.65 9.12
C SER A 129 -6.83 -19.21 7.69
N GLY A 130 -7.95 -18.50 7.48
CA GLY A 130 -8.37 -17.97 6.18
C GLY A 130 -7.42 -16.92 5.59
N PHE A 131 -6.60 -16.25 6.42
CA PHE A 131 -5.61 -15.28 5.97
C PHE A 131 -4.28 -15.93 5.61
N THR A 132 -3.90 -16.98 6.33
CA THR A 132 -2.64 -17.70 6.10
C THR A 132 -2.64 -18.46 4.77
N ASP A 133 -3.82 -18.81 4.25
CA ASP A 133 -4.01 -19.42 2.92
C ASP A 133 -3.90 -18.42 1.77
N LEU A 134 -3.97 -17.11 2.04
CA LEU A 134 -3.83 -16.09 1.00
C LEU A 134 -2.38 -16.03 0.52
N GLN A 135 -2.17 -16.39 -0.74
CA GLN A 135 -0.84 -16.30 -1.35
C GLN A 135 -0.40 -14.85 -1.57
N LEU A 136 -1.33 -13.92 -1.81
CA LEU A 136 -1.08 -12.53 -2.13
C LEU A 136 -1.93 -11.60 -1.27
N PHE A 137 -1.30 -10.69 -0.54
CA PHE A 137 -1.97 -9.68 0.28
C PHE A 137 -1.15 -8.40 0.33
N ALA A 138 -1.70 -7.33 0.92
CA ALA A 138 -1.05 -6.04 0.96
C ALA A 138 -1.03 -5.41 2.34
N THR A 139 -0.21 -4.38 2.49
CA THR A 139 -0.17 -3.55 3.70
C THR A 139 0.32 -2.13 3.42
N HIS A 140 -0.11 -1.21 4.27
CA HIS A 140 0.45 0.13 4.39
C HIS A 140 1.33 0.34 5.62
N VAL A 141 1.57 -0.71 6.42
CA VAL A 141 2.36 -0.56 7.64
C VAL A 141 3.88 -0.43 7.33
N PRO A 142 4.65 0.29 8.16
CA PRO A 142 6.11 0.31 8.10
C PRO A 142 6.72 -1.10 8.18
N TYR A 143 7.91 -1.30 7.62
CA TYR A 143 8.54 -2.62 7.54
C TYR A 143 8.73 -3.25 8.92
N HIS A 144 9.11 -2.47 9.93
CA HIS A 144 9.32 -2.96 11.29
C HIS A 144 8.02 -3.32 12.01
N PHE A 145 6.83 -2.99 11.48
CA PHE A 145 5.54 -3.44 12.01
C PHE A 145 5.08 -4.77 11.44
N LEU A 146 5.74 -5.27 10.41
CA LEU A 146 5.43 -6.59 9.88
C LEU A 146 5.59 -7.65 10.99
N PRO A 147 4.77 -8.71 10.96
CA PRO A 147 4.87 -9.80 11.92
C PRO A 147 6.24 -10.46 11.84
N GLU A 148 6.79 -10.88 12.99
CA GLU A 148 8.11 -11.52 13.05
C GLU A 148 8.18 -12.77 12.15
N SER A 149 7.07 -13.50 12.00
CA SER A 149 6.96 -14.62 11.07
C SER A 149 7.27 -14.22 9.62
N ILE A 150 6.92 -13.01 9.17
CA ILE A 150 7.25 -12.52 7.81
C ILE A 150 8.74 -12.18 7.70
N HIS A 151 9.37 -11.72 8.78
CA HIS A 151 10.81 -11.49 8.80
C HIS A 151 11.57 -12.82 8.79
N GLN A 152 11.09 -13.85 9.47
CA GLN A 152 11.82 -15.12 9.62
C GLN A 152 11.51 -16.13 8.49
N SER A 153 10.37 -16.00 7.83
CA SER A 153 9.96 -16.89 6.75
C SER A 153 10.71 -16.62 5.44
N GLN A 154 10.41 -17.46 4.45
CA GLN A 154 10.78 -17.28 3.06
C GLN A 154 9.82 -16.35 2.29
N SER A 155 8.85 -15.73 2.99
CA SER A 155 7.88 -14.81 2.37
C SER A 155 8.60 -13.70 1.62
N ARG A 156 7.94 -13.23 0.57
CA ARG A 156 8.49 -12.18 -0.29
C ARG A 156 7.72 -10.90 -0.10
N VAL A 157 8.42 -9.77 -0.07
CA VAL A 157 7.85 -8.43 0.09
C VAL A 157 8.16 -7.64 -1.17
N ILE A 158 7.15 -7.08 -1.81
CA ILE A 158 7.30 -6.15 -2.94
C ILE A 158 6.85 -4.78 -2.44
N TYR A 159 7.79 -3.87 -2.28
CA TYR A 159 7.53 -2.50 -1.84
C TYR A 159 7.55 -1.56 -3.04
N ILE A 160 6.50 -0.75 -3.21
CA ILE A 160 6.47 0.34 -4.19
C ILE A 160 6.49 1.71 -3.53
N CYS A 161 7.48 2.53 -3.87
CA CYS A 161 7.53 3.93 -3.51
C CYS A 161 7.29 4.84 -4.72
N ARG A 162 7.11 6.13 -4.46
CA ARG A 162 7.01 7.18 -5.46
C ARG A 162 7.73 8.40 -4.92
N ASN A 163 8.15 9.32 -5.78
CA ASN A 163 8.77 10.55 -5.32
C ASN A 163 7.85 11.28 -4.32
N PRO A 164 8.40 11.88 -3.25
CA PRO A 164 7.60 12.51 -2.20
C PRO A 164 6.73 13.68 -2.66
N LEU A 165 7.15 14.45 -3.67
CA LEU A 165 6.38 15.61 -4.16
C LEU A 165 5.06 15.16 -4.81
N ASP A 166 5.11 14.20 -5.75
CA ASP A 166 3.87 13.65 -6.32
C ASP A 166 3.06 12.87 -5.29
N THR A 167 3.71 12.26 -4.30
CA THR A 167 3.00 11.52 -3.25
C THR A 167 2.22 12.45 -2.34
N ALA A 168 2.81 13.58 -1.92
CA ALA A 168 2.13 14.61 -1.13
C ALA A 168 0.94 15.19 -1.92
N LEU A 169 1.14 15.55 -3.19
CA LEU A 169 0.06 16.05 -4.05
C LEU A 169 -1.06 15.00 -4.25
N SER A 170 -0.68 13.76 -4.53
CA SER A 170 -1.66 12.68 -4.71
C SER A 170 -2.43 12.36 -3.44
N SER A 171 -1.81 12.54 -2.27
CA SER A 171 -2.45 12.38 -0.98
C SER A 171 -3.43 13.51 -0.72
N TRP A 172 -3.02 14.76 -0.92
CA TRP A 172 -3.91 15.92 -0.77
C TRP A 172 -5.18 15.78 -1.61
N HIS A 173 -5.04 15.49 -2.91
CA HIS A 173 -6.20 15.32 -3.79
C HIS A 173 -7.13 14.19 -3.35
N PHE A 174 -6.56 13.06 -2.93
CA PHE A 174 -7.36 11.92 -2.50
C PHE A 174 -8.17 12.26 -1.24
N TRP A 175 -7.53 12.87 -0.26
CA TRP A 175 -8.17 13.23 0.99
C TRP A 175 -9.15 14.40 0.85
N ALA A 176 -8.87 15.36 -0.03
CA ALA A 176 -9.82 16.41 -0.38
C ALA A 176 -11.08 15.85 -1.04
N GLN A 177 -10.94 14.87 -1.94
CA GLN A 177 -12.08 14.23 -2.57
C GLN A 177 -12.88 13.36 -1.58
N ALA A 178 -12.19 12.56 -0.76
CA ALA A 178 -12.82 11.73 0.27
C ALA A 178 -13.55 12.54 1.36
N ASN A 179 -13.12 13.78 1.59
CA ASN A 179 -13.71 14.66 2.60
C ASN A 179 -15.04 15.29 2.21
N LEU A 180 -15.32 15.45 0.92
CA LEU A 180 -16.59 16.02 0.45
C LEU A 180 -17.81 15.24 0.97
N GLU A 181 -17.59 14.02 1.46
CA GLU A 181 -18.62 13.11 1.96
C GLU A 181 -18.63 12.96 3.51
N GLY A 182 -17.60 13.45 4.22
CA GLY A 182 -17.32 13.06 5.62
C GLY A 182 -17.12 14.18 6.65
N GLY A 183 -17.14 15.46 6.27
CA GLY A 183 -17.27 16.58 7.20
C GLY A 183 -16.11 16.85 8.18
N ALA A 184 -14.86 16.48 7.86
CA ALA A 184 -13.70 16.89 8.65
C ALA A 184 -12.50 17.24 7.76
N GLY A 185 -11.98 18.48 7.87
CA GLY A 185 -10.69 18.96 7.36
C GLY A 185 -10.78 20.16 6.39
N ASP A 186 -10.74 21.40 6.90
CA ASP A 186 -10.67 22.65 6.11
C ASP A 186 -9.22 23.07 5.76
N TRP A 187 -8.26 22.14 5.80
CA TRP A 187 -6.86 22.49 5.57
C TRP A 187 -6.65 22.91 4.11
N SER A 188 -5.91 24.00 3.92
CA SER A 188 -5.39 24.36 2.61
C SER A 188 -4.38 23.30 2.11
N MET A 189 -4.04 23.34 0.83
CA MET A 189 -2.98 22.47 0.28
C MET A 189 -1.65 22.70 1.01
N GLU A 190 -1.34 23.95 1.32
CA GLU A 190 -0.15 24.37 2.03
C GLU A 190 -0.11 23.81 3.46
N GLU A 191 -1.23 23.85 4.18
CA GLU A 191 -1.34 23.28 5.53
C GLU A 191 -1.21 21.75 5.51
N PHE A 192 -1.83 21.08 4.54
CA PHE A 192 -1.65 19.63 4.36
C PHE A 192 -0.20 19.28 4.06
N PHE A 193 0.42 19.99 3.12
CA PHE A 193 1.81 19.77 2.73
C PHE A 193 2.78 20.03 3.88
N GLU A 194 2.53 21.06 4.68
CA GLU A 194 3.31 21.37 5.87
C GLU A 194 3.27 20.22 6.89
N ASN A 195 2.08 19.67 7.15
CA ASN A 195 1.92 18.52 8.03
C ASN A 195 2.61 17.26 7.47
N PHE A 196 2.51 17.02 6.15
CA PHE A 196 3.27 15.98 5.48
C PHE A 196 4.79 16.16 5.69
N CYS A 197 5.32 17.39 5.55
CA CYS A 197 6.73 17.71 5.81
C CYS A 197 7.15 17.52 7.27
N LYS A 198 6.22 17.61 8.22
CA LYS A 198 6.45 17.30 9.64
C LYS A 198 6.37 15.80 9.94
N GLY A 199 6.01 14.98 8.96
CA GLY A 199 5.78 13.55 9.12
C GLY A 199 4.42 13.19 9.72
N LEU A 200 3.50 14.16 9.83
CA LEU A 200 2.13 13.95 10.32
C LEU A 200 1.22 13.50 9.17
N ASP A 201 1.42 12.25 8.73
CA ASP A 201 0.67 11.62 7.65
C ASP A 201 0.31 10.15 7.96
N PHE A 202 -0.54 9.55 7.15
CA PHE A 202 -0.96 8.15 7.32
C PHE A 202 0.25 7.21 7.25
N TYR A 203 0.54 6.51 8.34
CA TYR A 203 1.74 5.68 8.55
C TYR A 203 3.05 6.49 8.52
N GLY A 204 2.99 7.76 8.89
CA GLY A 204 4.10 8.72 8.91
C GLY A 204 5.07 8.51 10.06
N PRO A 205 6.31 9.04 10.00
CA PRO A 205 6.83 9.91 8.94
C PRO A 205 7.12 9.18 7.63
N PHE A 206 6.88 9.85 6.50
CA PHE A 206 7.07 9.28 5.16
C PHE A 206 8.47 8.71 4.92
N TRP A 207 9.51 9.44 5.36
CA TRP A 207 10.91 9.06 5.14
C TRP A 207 11.29 7.80 5.89
N ASP A 208 10.92 7.70 7.16
CA ASP A 208 11.23 6.54 7.99
C ASP A 208 10.51 5.29 7.48
N HIS A 209 9.26 5.45 7.03
CA HIS A 209 8.51 4.37 6.41
C HIS A 209 9.25 3.85 5.17
N LEU A 210 9.61 4.74 4.26
CA LEU A 210 10.28 4.37 3.02
C LEU A 210 11.65 3.76 3.28
N LEU A 211 12.47 4.38 4.13
CA LEU A 211 13.81 3.93 4.47
C LEU A 211 13.81 2.55 5.14
N SER A 212 12.77 2.21 5.91
CA SER A 212 12.65 0.89 6.52
C SER A 212 12.63 -0.23 5.46
N TYR A 213 11.87 -0.05 4.38
CA TYR A 213 11.82 -0.99 3.26
C TYR A 213 13.06 -0.91 2.36
N TRP A 214 13.63 0.28 2.16
CA TRP A 214 14.87 0.44 1.39
C TRP A 214 16.03 -0.35 2.02
N LYS A 215 16.26 -0.16 3.32
CA LYS A 215 17.30 -0.89 4.06
C LYS A 215 17.08 -2.39 4.00
N ALA A 216 15.85 -2.84 4.22
CA ALA A 216 15.49 -4.25 4.12
C ALA A 216 15.76 -4.84 2.72
N SER A 217 15.54 -4.05 1.66
CA SER A 217 15.85 -4.46 0.28
C SER A 217 17.34 -4.55 -0.01
N CYS A 218 18.16 -3.72 0.63
CA CYS A 218 19.60 -3.82 0.53
C CYS A 218 20.16 -5.02 1.31
N GLU A 219 19.60 -5.28 2.50
CA GLU A 219 20.02 -6.37 3.38
C GLU A 219 19.57 -7.76 2.88
N ARG A 220 18.36 -7.84 2.29
CA ARG A 220 17.71 -9.09 1.88
C ARG A 220 17.07 -8.96 0.49
N PRO A 221 17.87 -8.72 -0.56
CA PRO A 221 17.36 -8.49 -1.92
C PRO A 221 16.58 -9.67 -2.51
N GLU A 222 16.78 -10.89 -1.99
CA GLU A 222 16.03 -12.09 -2.35
C GLU A 222 14.65 -12.19 -1.68
N ARG A 223 14.38 -11.36 -0.66
CA ARG A 223 13.11 -11.31 0.09
C ARG A 223 12.38 -10.00 -0.02
N VAL A 224 13.07 -8.90 -0.32
CA VAL A 224 12.45 -7.58 -0.42
C VAL A 224 12.81 -6.93 -1.76
N LEU A 225 11.82 -6.86 -2.64
CA LEU A 225 11.90 -6.16 -3.91
C LEU A 225 11.46 -4.72 -3.73
N PHE A 226 12.37 -3.77 -3.94
CA PHE A 226 12.07 -2.34 -3.93
C PHE A 226 11.83 -1.81 -5.35
N LEU A 227 10.66 -1.20 -5.55
CA LEU A 227 10.22 -0.60 -6.81
C LEU A 227 9.98 0.90 -6.64
N LYS A 228 10.28 1.66 -7.68
CA LYS A 228 9.85 3.05 -7.82
C LYS A 228 8.73 3.12 -8.85
N TYR A 229 7.68 3.87 -8.54
CA TYR A 229 6.55 4.13 -9.43
C TYR A 229 7.02 4.75 -10.75
N GLU A 230 8.01 5.63 -10.68
CA GLU A 230 8.62 6.27 -11.84
C GLU A 230 9.24 5.24 -12.80
N ASP A 231 10.04 4.30 -12.26
CA ASP A 231 10.69 3.25 -13.06
C ASP A 231 9.63 2.28 -13.64
N LEU A 232 8.62 1.93 -12.83
CA LEU A 232 7.50 1.08 -13.26
C LEU A 232 6.68 1.72 -14.37
N LYS A 233 6.50 3.05 -14.37
CA LYS A 233 5.81 3.79 -15.43
C LYS A 233 6.68 4.01 -16.66
N GLU A 234 7.99 4.20 -16.50
CA GLU A 234 8.92 4.36 -17.62
C GLU A 234 9.04 3.09 -18.47
N ASP A 235 9.10 1.92 -17.83
CA ASP A 235 9.14 0.62 -18.52
C ASP A 235 8.35 -0.43 -17.74
N THR A 236 7.04 -0.45 -17.97
CA THR A 236 6.12 -1.35 -17.25
C THR A 236 6.38 -2.81 -17.60
N ALA A 237 6.63 -3.14 -18.87
CA ALA A 237 6.83 -4.52 -19.31
C ALA A 237 8.06 -5.15 -18.65
N ARG A 238 9.19 -4.43 -18.61
CA ARG A 238 10.41 -4.91 -17.95
C ARG A 238 10.23 -5.08 -16.45
N ASN A 239 9.61 -4.11 -15.79
CA ASN A 239 9.37 -4.20 -14.35
C ASN A 239 8.34 -5.28 -14.01
N LEU A 240 7.37 -5.55 -14.89
CA LEU A 240 6.41 -6.64 -14.74
C LEU A 240 7.11 -8.01 -14.79
N LYS A 241 8.07 -8.21 -15.72
CA LYS A 241 8.90 -9.43 -15.75
C LYS A 241 9.70 -9.59 -14.47
N ARG A 242 10.32 -8.50 -13.97
CA ARG A 242 11.06 -8.49 -12.69
C ARG A 242 10.15 -8.84 -11.50
N ILE A 243 8.92 -8.33 -11.48
CA ILE A 243 7.90 -8.70 -10.47
C ILE A 243 7.59 -10.20 -10.57
N ALA A 244 7.33 -10.73 -11.77
CA ALA A 244 7.00 -12.14 -11.98
C ALA A 244 8.12 -13.09 -11.57
N GLU A 245 9.36 -12.78 -11.93
CA GLU A 245 10.57 -13.48 -11.48
C GLU A 245 10.66 -13.50 -9.95
N PHE A 246 10.51 -12.32 -9.32
CA PHE A 246 10.56 -12.21 -7.87
C PHE A 246 9.41 -12.95 -7.18
N MET A 247 8.21 -12.95 -7.75
CA MET A 247 7.07 -13.74 -7.27
C MET A 247 7.26 -15.26 -7.46
N GLY A 248 8.34 -15.70 -8.12
CA GLY A 248 8.65 -17.11 -8.36
C GLY A 248 7.82 -17.73 -9.48
N VAL A 249 7.23 -16.90 -10.34
CA VAL A 249 6.41 -17.30 -11.49
C VAL A 249 6.86 -16.54 -12.74
N PRO A 250 8.14 -16.65 -13.16
CA PRO A 250 8.67 -15.93 -14.32
C PRO A 250 7.85 -16.26 -15.58
N PHE A 251 7.81 -15.33 -16.53
CA PHE A 251 7.21 -15.60 -17.82
C PHE A 251 8.07 -16.59 -18.60
N SER A 252 7.43 -17.55 -19.25
CA SER A 252 8.06 -18.43 -20.23
C SER A 252 8.36 -17.68 -21.53
N LYS A 253 9.25 -18.24 -22.37
CA LYS A 253 9.54 -17.65 -23.69
C LYS A 253 8.28 -17.64 -24.56
N GLU A 254 7.46 -18.67 -24.44
CA GLU A 254 6.20 -18.82 -25.13
C GLU A 254 5.20 -17.73 -24.71
N GLU A 255 5.05 -17.48 -23.40
CA GLU A 255 4.20 -16.38 -22.90
C GLU A 255 4.69 -15.00 -23.39
N GLU A 256 6.01 -14.80 -23.46
CA GLU A 256 6.56 -13.56 -24.00
C GLU A 256 6.30 -13.41 -25.50
N LEU A 257 6.46 -14.48 -26.29
CA LEU A 257 6.18 -14.48 -27.72
C LEU A 257 4.69 -14.31 -28.02
N ASP A 258 3.82 -14.87 -27.17
CA ASP A 258 2.36 -14.74 -27.25
C ASP A 258 1.84 -13.37 -26.76
N GLY A 259 2.72 -12.48 -26.32
CA GLY A 259 2.38 -11.13 -25.89
C GLY A 259 1.65 -11.07 -24.55
N VAL A 260 1.77 -12.09 -23.69
CA VAL A 260 1.08 -12.13 -22.39
C VAL A 260 1.52 -10.97 -21.49
N VAL A 261 2.79 -10.59 -21.55
CA VAL A 261 3.32 -9.44 -20.80
C VAL A 261 2.60 -8.16 -21.22
N ASP A 262 2.51 -7.91 -22.52
CA ASP A 262 1.87 -6.71 -23.06
C ASP A 262 0.36 -6.69 -22.77
N GLN A 263 -0.31 -7.84 -22.84
CA GLN A 263 -1.72 -7.98 -22.47
C GLN A 263 -1.97 -7.64 -21.00
N ILE A 264 -1.09 -8.06 -20.07
CA ILE A 264 -1.19 -7.67 -18.67
C ILE A 264 -0.94 -6.17 -18.49
N VAL A 265 0.08 -5.61 -19.16
CA VAL A 265 0.41 -4.18 -19.10
C VAL A 265 -0.77 -3.34 -19.57
N GLU A 266 -1.37 -3.68 -20.71
CA GLU A 266 -2.52 -2.98 -21.28
C GLU A 266 -3.74 -3.08 -20.35
N MET A 267 -4.08 -4.29 -19.90
CA MET A 267 -5.22 -4.54 -19.02
C MET A 267 -5.08 -3.84 -17.66
N CYS A 268 -3.87 -3.79 -17.10
CA CYS A 268 -3.59 -3.14 -15.82
C CYS A 268 -3.25 -1.64 -15.98
N SER A 269 -3.29 -1.08 -17.19
CA SER A 269 -3.02 0.33 -17.41
C SER A 269 -4.03 1.20 -16.66
N LEU A 270 -3.60 2.40 -16.25
CA LEU A 270 -4.52 3.35 -15.60
C LEU A 270 -5.71 3.68 -16.49
N SER A 271 -5.49 3.88 -17.79
CA SER A 271 -6.53 4.16 -18.77
C SER A 271 -7.56 3.04 -18.84
N ASN A 272 -7.13 1.77 -18.79
CA ASN A 272 -8.08 0.66 -18.79
C ASN A 272 -8.79 0.52 -17.43
N LEU A 273 -8.03 0.44 -16.33
CA LEU A 273 -8.60 0.22 -14.99
C LEU A 273 -9.62 1.31 -14.62
N LYS A 274 -9.32 2.58 -14.90
CA LYS A 274 -10.21 3.70 -14.60
C LYS A 274 -11.55 3.62 -15.35
N GLU A 275 -11.56 2.98 -16.53
CA GLU A 275 -12.74 2.90 -17.37
C GLU A 275 -13.66 1.71 -17.06
N LEU A 276 -13.21 0.76 -16.24
CA LEU A 276 -14.03 -0.37 -15.79
C LEU A 276 -15.16 0.10 -14.85
N ASP A 277 -16.37 -0.40 -15.04
CA ASP A 277 -17.56 0.02 -14.29
C ASP A 277 -17.41 -0.19 -12.77
N VAL A 278 -16.75 -1.27 -12.36
CA VAL A 278 -16.44 -1.58 -10.95
C VAL A 278 -15.53 -0.52 -10.31
N ASN A 279 -14.75 0.22 -11.10
CA ASN A 279 -13.84 1.26 -10.62
C ASN A 279 -14.46 2.66 -10.69
N LYS A 280 -15.57 2.82 -11.42
CA LYS A 280 -16.35 4.07 -11.49
C LYS A 280 -17.41 4.16 -10.39
N THR A 281 -17.87 3.02 -9.91
CA THR A 281 -18.99 2.90 -8.97
C THR A 281 -18.61 2.04 -7.77
N GLY A 282 -19.37 2.16 -6.68
CA GLY A 282 -19.11 1.43 -5.45
C GLY A 282 -18.09 2.12 -4.53
N ASP A 283 -17.81 1.45 -3.42
CA ASP A 283 -17.04 1.96 -2.30
C ASP A 283 -16.12 0.87 -1.75
N ILE A 284 -14.90 1.25 -1.40
CA ILE A 284 -13.96 0.40 -0.68
C ILE A 284 -13.34 1.18 0.47
N PHE A 285 -13.49 0.62 1.68
CA PHE A 285 -13.04 1.21 2.94
C PHE A 285 -13.70 2.57 3.26
N GLY A 286 -14.91 2.84 2.76
CA GLY A 286 -15.57 4.13 2.91
C GLY A 286 -15.04 5.20 1.96
N TYR A 287 -14.37 4.80 0.87
CA TYR A 287 -13.98 5.67 -0.23
C TYR A 287 -14.55 5.17 -1.56
N GLU A 288 -15.21 6.06 -2.31
CA GLU A 288 -15.69 5.74 -3.66
C GLU A 288 -14.55 5.21 -4.55
N ASN A 289 -14.80 4.15 -5.31
CA ASN A 289 -13.76 3.49 -6.13
C ASN A 289 -13.07 4.44 -7.12
N LYS A 290 -13.80 5.43 -7.65
CA LYS A 290 -13.27 6.41 -8.62
C LYS A 290 -12.15 7.29 -8.03
N THR A 291 -12.12 7.47 -6.70
CA THR A 291 -11.12 8.30 -5.99
C THR A 291 -9.71 7.72 -6.08
N PHE A 292 -9.57 6.42 -6.32
CA PHE A 292 -8.27 5.77 -6.48
C PHE A 292 -7.61 6.09 -7.84
N PHE A 293 -8.35 6.59 -8.83
CA PHE A 293 -7.89 6.78 -10.21
C PHE A 293 -7.92 8.25 -10.66
N ARG A 294 -6.82 8.98 -10.42
CA ARG A 294 -6.70 10.41 -10.76
C ARG A 294 -6.09 10.66 -12.15
N LYS A 295 -4.78 10.91 -12.21
CA LYS A 295 -4.00 11.17 -13.45
C LYS A 295 -2.94 10.10 -13.73
N GLY A 296 -2.33 9.53 -12.68
CA GLY A 296 -1.23 8.57 -12.81
C GLY A 296 0.03 9.11 -13.47
N GLU A 297 0.26 10.41 -13.46
CA GLU A 297 1.43 11.03 -14.11
C GLU A 297 2.60 11.24 -13.15
N VAL A 298 3.82 11.23 -13.69
CA VAL A 298 5.05 11.56 -12.96
C VAL A 298 5.37 13.02 -13.22
N GLY A 299 5.62 13.80 -12.16
CA GLY A 299 5.96 15.23 -12.30
C GLY A 299 4.78 16.18 -12.21
N ASP A 300 3.57 15.69 -11.96
CA ASP A 300 2.36 16.53 -11.87
C ASP A 300 2.45 17.53 -10.71
N TRP A 301 3.26 17.25 -9.69
CA TRP A 301 3.62 18.19 -8.62
C TRP A 301 4.05 19.57 -9.12
N ALA A 302 4.72 19.66 -10.28
CA ALA A 302 5.21 20.91 -10.84
C ALA A 302 4.08 21.88 -11.22
N ASN A 303 2.87 21.37 -11.44
CA ASN A 303 1.69 22.16 -11.80
C ASN A 303 0.96 22.76 -10.58
N TYR A 304 1.28 22.31 -9.36
CA TYR A 304 0.52 22.64 -8.15
C TYR A 304 1.38 23.20 -7.02
N LEU A 305 2.59 22.68 -6.83
CA LEU A 305 3.43 23.05 -5.70
C LEU A 305 4.23 24.31 -6.01
N SER A 306 4.23 25.24 -5.07
CA SER A 306 5.05 26.45 -5.18
C SER A 306 6.56 26.12 -5.06
N PRO A 307 7.44 26.98 -5.60
CA PRO A 307 8.89 26.74 -5.50
C PRO A 307 9.40 26.53 -4.07
N SER A 308 8.84 27.24 -3.08
CA SER A 308 9.24 27.11 -1.67
C SER A 308 8.81 25.78 -1.05
N MET A 309 7.63 25.25 -1.43
CA MET A 309 7.18 23.92 -1.02
C MET A 309 8.10 22.83 -1.58
N VAL A 310 8.47 22.97 -2.86
CA VAL A 310 9.39 22.05 -3.54
C VAL A 310 10.75 22.05 -2.85
N GLU A 311 11.36 23.22 -2.68
CA GLU A 311 12.66 23.38 -2.02
C GLU A 311 12.66 22.79 -0.60
N ARG A 312 11.58 23.00 0.15
CA ARG A 312 11.45 22.46 1.50
C ARG A 312 11.52 20.93 1.50
N LEU A 313 10.74 20.27 0.65
CA LEU A 313 10.71 18.81 0.63
C LEU A 313 11.98 18.21 0.00
N GLU A 314 12.57 18.87 -1.00
CA GLU A 314 13.88 18.50 -1.54
C GLU A 314 14.97 18.50 -0.47
N ASN A 315 15.00 19.53 0.38
CA ASN A 315 15.94 19.60 1.50
C ASN A 315 15.75 18.45 2.49
N ILE A 316 14.50 18.13 2.83
CA ILE A 316 14.19 16.98 3.69
C ILE A 316 14.63 15.66 3.02
N MET A 317 14.32 15.47 1.74
CA MET A 317 14.74 14.29 0.98
C MET A 317 16.26 14.15 0.96
N LYS A 318 16.98 15.25 0.74
CA LYS A 318 18.44 15.26 0.74
C LYS A 318 19.00 14.85 2.10
N GLU A 319 18.47 15.41 3.18
CA GLU A 319 18.87 15.09 4.55
C GLU A 319 18.59 13.63 4.92
N LYS A 320 17.38 13.15 4.62
CA LYS A 320 16.90 11.83 5.06
C LYS A 320 17.40 10.69 4.17
N PHE A 321 17.46 10.87 2.85
CA PHE A 321 17.70 9.77 1.92
C PHE A 321 19.13 9.64 1.41
N SER A 322 19.84 10.77 1.21
CA SER A 322 21.21 10.74 0.69
C SER A 322 22.18 9.90 1.52
N PRO A 323 22.11 9.88 2.88
CA PRO A 323 22.98 9.01 3.68
C PRO A 323 22.82 7.51 3.39
N PHE A 324 21.70 7.10 2.78
CA PHE A 324 21.38 5.71 2.45
C PHE A 324 21.48 5.42 0.95
N GLY A 325 21.99 6.36 0.14
CA GLY A 325 22.14 6.19 -1.31
C GLY A 325 20.81 6.12 -2.08
N LEU A 326 19.72 6.60 -1.50
CA LEU A 326 18.42 6.64 -2.15
C LEU A 326 18.17 8.02 -2.77
N TYR A 327 17.88 8.03 -4.07
CA TYR A 327 17.64 9.25 -4.83
C TYR A 327 16.40 9.13 -5.72
N PHE A 328 15.76 10.27 -5.98
CA PHE A 328 14.62 10.40 -6.89
C PHE A 328 14.95 11.39 -8.00
N THR A 329 14.67 11.01 -9.23
CA THR A 329 14.78 11.92 -10.38
C THR A 329 13.54 12.79 -10.45
N LEU A 330 13.71 14.09 -10.22
CA LEU A 330 12.61 15.05 -10.30
C LEU A 330 12.43 15.50 -11.75
N LYS A 331 11.66 14.71 -12.51
CA LYS A 331 11.23 15.09 -13.87
C LYS A 331 10.10 16.12 -13.75
N LYS A 332 10.25 17.30 -14.35
CA LYS A 332 9.14 18.24 -14.57
C LYS A 332 8.41 17.81 -15.84
N THR A 333 7.10 17.64 -15.81
CA THR A 333 6.31 17.52 -17.05
C THR A 333 6.42 18.84 -17.81
N SER A 334 6.85 18.75 -19.06
CA SER A 334 6.97 19.87 -20.02
C SER A 334 5.61 20.36 -20.49
#